data_AF-A0A7J3DID8-F1
#
_entry.id   AF-A0A7J3DID8-F1
#
_cell.length_a   1.000
_cell.length_b   1.000
_cell.length_c   1.000
_cell.angle_alpha   90.00
_cell.angle_beta   90.00
_cell.angle_gamma   90.00
#
_symmetry.space_group_name_H-M   'P 1'
#
loop_
_entity.id
_entity.type
_entity.pdbx_description
1 polymer ?
#
loop_
_entity_poly.entity_id
_entity_poly.type
_entity_poly.pdbx_seq_one_letter_code
_entity_poly.pdbx_strand_id
1 'polypeptide(L)'
;MDVSDALSILLSNEFLYFLLSVIGLSFYIYIVFFFYKRLSKRDIVVFNDTPSGEKGVLQTLKKILAGFSFLIKSLILTPLYVFLWALFLTLMLSFLSREHDVNYSILISALLVSTTRLLAYVNEEVSIEIGKLIPLVFLAAILLDPSAILSPPISPFDIFSVATTSAPKVAVFMITVELLLRFAYEIINLIKPIFRVRG
;
A
#
# COMPACT_ATOMS: atom_id res chain seq x y z
N MET A 1 21.73 12.52 -42.64
CA MET A 1 21.80 12.97 -41.24
C MET A 1 23.11 12.43 -40.72
N ASP A 2 24.08 13.33 -40.50
CA ASP A 2 25.42 12.92 -40.09
C ASP A 2 25.41 12.48 -38.61
N VAL A 3 26.37 11.64 -38.23
CA VAL A 3 26.47 11.10 -36.86
C VAL A 3 26.63 12.22 -35.83
N SER A 4 27.28 13.32 -36.19
CA SER A 4 27.39 14.53 -35.37
C SER A 4 26.04 15.21 -35.12
N ASP A 5 25.14 15.20 -36.10
CA ASP A 5 23.81 15.80 -35.99
C ASP A 5 22.89 14.93 -35.12
N ALA A 6 23.02 13.61 -35.24
CA ALA A 6 22.33 12.69 -34.34
C ALA A 6 22.81 12.85 -32.88
N LEU A 7 24.11 13.03 -32.67
CA LEU A 7 24.71 13.20 -31.35
C LEU A 7 24.30 14.54 -30.70
N SER A 8 24.21 15.62 -31.47
CA SER A 8 23.79 16.93 -30.96
C SER A 8 22.30 16.95 -30.56
N ILE A 9 21.45 16.24 -31.30
CA ILE A 9 20.04 16.04 -30.93
C ILE A 9 19.92 15.21 -29.65
N LEU A 10 20.68 14.13 -29.52
CA LEU A 10 20.69 13.27 -28.32
C LEU A 10 21.22 13.98 -27.06
N LEU A 11 22.14 14.94 -27.23
CA LEU A 11 22.67 15.74 -26.13
C LEU A 11 21.91 17.05 -25.92
N SER A 12 20.82 17.29 -26.66
CA SER A 12 19.98 18.47 -26.45
C SER A 12 19.32 18.42 -25.07
N ASN A 13 19.23 19.56 -24.41
CA ASN A 13 18.65 19.66 -23.07
C ASN A 13 17.19 19.16 -23.05
N GLU A 14 16.43 19.41 -24.12
CA GLU A 14 15.05 18.94 -24.24
C GLU A 14 14.96 17.41 -24.28
N PHE A 15 15.83 16.76 -25.06
CA PHE A 15 15.88 15.31 -25.11
C PHE A 15 16.30 14.71 -23.77
N LEU A 16 17.28 15.32 -23.08
CA LEU A 16 17.70 14.90 -21.74
C LEU A 16 16.57 15.04 -20.70
N TYR A 17 15.81 16.15 -20.71
CA TYR A 17 14.66 16.33 -19.83
C TYR A 17 13.55 15.33 -20.11
N PHE A 18 13.27 15.03 -21.38
CA PHE A 18 12.32 14.01 -21.77
C PHE A 18 12.74 12.63 -21.24
N LEU A 19 13.99 12.24 -21.47
CA LEU A 19 14.54 10.95 -21.01
C LEU A 19 14.47 10.85 -19.48
N LEU A 20 14.89 11.90 -18.76
CA LEU A 20 14.81 11.96 -17.30
C LEU A 20 13.36 11.83 -16.80
N SER A 21 12.41 12.46 -17.48
CA SER A 21 10.99 12.37 -17.15
C SER A 21 10.43 10.96 -17.35
N VAL A 22 10.80 10.28 -18.43
CA VAL A 22 10.41 8.87 -18.68
C VAL A 22 10.96 7.95 -17.60
N ILE A 23 12.24 8.13 -17.21
CA ILE A 23 12.87 7.35 -16.14
C ILE A 23 12.15 7.61 -14.80
N GLY A 24 11.95 8.88 -14.45
CA GLY A 24 11.27 9.26 -13.21
C GLY A 24 9.85 8.72 -13.11
N LEU A 25 9.09 8.82 -14.21
CA LEU A 25 7.72 8.31 -14.29
C LEU A 25 7.68 6.78 -14.16
N SER A 26 8.57 6.08 -14.87
CA SER A 26 8.67 4.62 -14.81
C SER A 26 9.04 4.14 -13.40
N PHE A 27 9.97 4.85 -12.75
CA PHE A 27 10.37 4.57 -11.38
C PHE A 27 9.22 4.77 -10.39
N TYR A 28 8.47 5.87 -10.51
CA TYR A 28 7.29 6.14 -9.70
C TYR A 28 6.23 5.04 -9.87
N ILE A 29 5.89 4.69 -11.11
CA ILE A 29 4.89 3.64 -11.41
C ILE A 29 5.35 2.30 -10.85
N TYR A 30 6.64 1.96 -10.97
CA TYR A 30 7.19 0.72 -10.43
C TYR A 30 7.09 0.66 -8.90
N ILE A 31 7.38 1.76 -8.21
CA ILE A 31 7.17 1.89 -6.76
C ILE A 31 5.70 1.64 -6.44
N VAL A 32 4.79 2.43 -7.03
CA VAL A 32 3.34 2.29 -6.81
C VAL A 32 2.88 0.86 -7.03
N PHE A 33 3.32 0.23 -8.13
CA PHE A 33 3.05 -1.16 -8.48
C PHE A 33 3.41 -2.14 -7.37
N PHE A 34 4.63 -2.02 -6.86
CA PHE A 34 5.11 -2.88 -5.79
C PHE A 34 4.26 -2.75 -4.53
N PHE A 35 3.83 -1.53 -4.22
CA PHE A 35 3.08 -1.27 -3.00
C PHE A 35 1.61 -1.68 -3.07
N TYR A 36 0.86 -1.22 -4.08
CA TYR A 36 -0.57 -1.53 -4.17
C TYR A 36 -0.79 -3.03 -4.32
N LYS A 37 0.07 -3.74 -5.07
CA LYS A 37 -0.05 -5.19 -5.30
C LYS A 37 0.11 -6.00 -4.02
N ARG A 38 0.88 -5.51 -3.05
CA ARG A 38 1.04 -6.14 -1.74
C ARG A 38 -0.10 -5.78 -0.80
N LEU A 39 -0.52 -4.52 -0.80
CA LEU A 39 -1.65 -4.05 0.02
C LEU A 39 -2.96 -4.75 -0.33
N SER A 40 -3.17 -5.02 -1.62
CA SER A 40 -4.44 -5.53 -2.15
C SER A 40 -4.60 -7.05 -2.02
N LYS A 41 -3.56 -7.74 -1.56
CA LYS A 41 -3.64 -9.16 -1.23
C LYS A 41 -4.17 -9.34 0.18
N ARG A 42 -5.04 -10.32 0.39
CA ARG A 42 -5.53 -10.66 1.73
C ARG A 42 -4.36 -10.97 2.67
N ASP A 43 -3.49 -11.86 2.21
CA ASP A 43 -2.29 -12.29 2.91
C ASP A 43 -1.06 -11.64 2.28
N ILE A 44 -0.65 -10.51 2.86
CA ILE A 44 0.50 -9.72 2.37
C ILE A 44 1.80 -10.54 2.47
N VAL A 45 1.90 -11.45 3.44
CA VAL A 45 3.08 -12.28 3.70
C VAL A 45 2.69 -13.76 3.73
N VAL A 46 2.83 -14.44 2.60
CA VAL A 46 2.63 -15.90 2.49
C VAL A 46 3.97 -16.59 2.74
N PHE A 47 4.05 -17.49 3.72
CA PHE A 47 5.18 -18.41 3.86
C PHE A 47 4.77 -19.81 3.45
N ASN A 48 5.65 -20.45 2.71
CA ASN A 48 5.49 -21.84 2.30
C ASN A 48 6.04 -22.72 3.43
N ASP A 49 5.31 -22.83 4.53
CA ASP A 49 5.71 -23.69 5.65
C ASP A 49 5.26 -25.12 5.34
N THR A 50 5.95 -25.81 4.44
CA THR A 50 5.82 -27.28 4.33
C THR A 50 6.63 -27.92 5.44
N PRO A 51 6.01 -28.51 6.47
CA PRO A 51 6.75 -29.26 7.47
C PRO A 51 7.10 -30.61 6.82
N SER A 52 8.28 -30.69 6.21
CA SER A 52 8.80 -31.96 5.68
C SER A 52 8.90 -32.99 6.81
N GLY A 53 8.07 -34.04 6.71
CA GLY A 53 8.33 -35.47 6.96
C GLY A 53 8.95 -35.96 8.28
N GLU A 54 9.48 -35.11 9.14
CA GLU A 54 10.24 -35.54 10.31
C GLU A 54 9.34 -35.68 11.54
N LYS A 55 9.39 -36.85 12.19
CA LYS A 55 8.71 -37.15 13.46
C LYS A 55 9.64 -36.79 14.62
N GLY A 56 9.14 -36.09 15.65
CA GLY A 56 9.87 -35.85 16.90
C GLY A 56 9.75 -34.41 17.45
N VAL A 57 10.51 -34.11 18.50
CA VAL A 57 10.54 -32.79 19.20
C VAL A 57 10.83 -31.62 18.23
N LEU A 58 11.63 -31.88 17.18
CA LEU A 58 11.91 -30.92 16.10
C LEU A 58 10.63 -30.48 15.35
N GLN A 59 9.62 -31.36 15.22
CA GLN A 59 8.36 -31.06 14.56
C GLN A 59 7.49 -30.13 15.42
N THR A 60 7.45 -30.35 16.74
CA THR A 60 6.73 -29.46 17.67
C THR A 60 7.35 -28.07 17.70
N LEU A 61 8.69 -27.98 17.74
CA LEU A 61 9.41 -26.71 17.63
C LEU A 61 9.15 -26.00 16.30
N LYS A 62 9.20 -26.72 15.16
CA LYS A 62 8.86 -26.17 13.84
C LYS A 62 7.41 -25.64 13.79
N LYS A 63 6.45 -26.36 14.39
CA LYS A 63 5.04 -25.91 14.48
C LYS A 63 4.87 -24.67 15.35
N ILE A 64 5.55 -24.60 16.51
CA ILE A 64 5.50 -23.42 17.39
C ILE A 64 6.13 -22.21 16.69
N LEU A 65 7.29 -22.40 16.04
CA LEU A 65 7.96 -21.33 15.31
C LEU A 65 7.14 -20.85 14.10
N ALA A 66 6.48 -21.76 13.38
CA ALA A 66 5.55 -21.43 12.31
C ALA A 66 4.33 -20.65 12.84
N GLY A 67 3.76 -21.07 13.98
CA GLY A 67 2.67 -20.34 14.64
C GLY A 67 3.09 -18.93 15.09
N PHE A 68 4.28 -18.78 15.66
CA PHE A 68 4.82 -17.48 16.06
C PHE A 68 5.11 -16.58 14.84
N SER A 69 5.64 -17.15 13.77
CA SER A 69 5.85 -16.48 12.49
C SER A 69 4.54 -15.99 11.87
N PHE A 70 3.47 -16.79 11.96
CA PHE A 70 2.13 -16.40 11.53
C PHE A 70 1.57 -15.25 12.38
N LEU A 71 1.72 -15.30 13.71
CA LEU A 71 1.28 -14.24 14.62
C LEU A 71 2.00 -12.92 14.34
N ILE A 72 3.32 -12.92 14.20
CA ILE A 72 4.08 -11.70 13.89
C ILE A 72 3.63 -11.07 12.57
N LYS A 73 3.40 -11.88 11.53
CA LYS A 73 2.98 -11.36 10.22
C LYS A 73 1.58 -10.77 10.23
N SER A 74 0.64 -11.47 10.85
CA SER A 74 -0.76 -11.08 10.87
C SER A 74 -0.99 -9.90 11.82
N LEU A 75 -0.31 -9.88 12.97
CA LEU A 75 -0.55 -8.90 14.03
C LEU A 75 0.34 -7.64 13.93
N ILE A 76 1.52 -7.76 13.32
CA ILE A 76 2.51 -6.66 13.31
C ILE A 76 2.82 -6.22 11.88
N LEU A 77 3.34 -7.10 11.02
CA LEU A 77 3.80 -6.67 9.69
C LEU A 77 2.66 -6.16 8.81
N THR A 78 1.52 -6.86 8.80
CA THR A 78 0.38 -6.49 7.96
C THR A 78 -0.16 -5.10 8.34
N PRO A 79 -0.57 -4.83 9.59
CA PRO A 79 -1.08 -3.51 9.94
C PRO A 79 -0.03 -2.41 9.81
N LEU A 80 1.26 -2.71 10.06
CA LEU A 80 2.34 -1.74 9.81
C LEU A 80 2.43 -1.37 8.33
N TYR A 81 2.32 -2.35 7.44
CA TYR A 81 2.33 -2.11 5.99
C TYR A 81 1.14 -1.29 5.52
N VAL A 82 -0.06 -1.62 6.02
CA VAL A 82 -1.30 -0.87 5.76
C VAL A 82 -1.18 0.57 6.25
N PHE A 83 -0.62 0.75 7.44
CA PHE A 83 -0.38 2.07 8.03
C PHE A 83 0.61 2.91 7.22
N LEU A 84 1.74 2.34 6.83
CA LEU A 84 2.71 3.03 5.96
C LEU A 84 2.07 3.49 4.66
N TRP A 85 1.19 2.66 4.08
CA TRP A 85 0.47 3.03 2.87
C TRP A 85 -0.58 4.13 3.10
N ALA A 86 -1.27 4.09 4.24
CA ALA A 86 -2.20 5.16 4.61
C ALA A 86 -1.49 6.50 4.78
N LEU A 87 -0.29 6.52 5.38
CA LEU A 87 0.54 7.72 5.45
C LEU A 87 0.96 8.21 4.07
N PHE A 88 1.41 7.30 3.20
CA PHE A 88 1.77 7.63 1.83
C PHE A 88 0.60 8.27 1.07
N LEU A 89 -0.61 7.68 1.15
CA LEU A 89 -1.81 8.24 0.52
C LEU A 89 -2.25 9.55 1.17
N THR A 90 -2.11 9.69 2.48
CA THR A 90 -2.38 10.94 3.19
C THR A 90 -1.54 12.06 2.61
N LEU A 91 -0.22 11.83 2.46
CA LEU A 91 0.70 12.80 1.87
C LEU A 91 0.26 13.15 0.44
N MET A 92 -0.03 12.15 -0.40
CA MET A 92 -0.51 12.41 -1.75
C MET A 92 -1.78 13.27 -1.80
N LEU A 93 -2.79 12.93 -1.00
CA LEU A 93 -4.06 13.67 -0.95
C LEU A 93 -3.87 15.09 -0.41
N SER A 94 -3.00 15.22 0.59
CA SER A 94 -2.56 16.46 1.20
C SER A 94 -1.95 17.43 0.18
N PHE A 95 -1.15 16.93 -0.77
CA PHE A 95 -0.63 17.72 -1.88
C PHE A 95 -1.70 18.13 -2.91
N LEU A 96 -2.77 17.35 -3.05
CA LEU A 96 -3.90 17.64 -3.95
C LEU A 96 -4.89 18.62 -3.33
N SER A 97 -5.09 18.57 -2.01
CA SER A 97 -6.09 19.35 -1.30
C SER A 97 -5.55 20.72 -0.89
N ARG A 98 -5.41 21.64 -1.85
CA ARG A 98 -4.92 23.01 -1.59
C ARG A 98 -5.74 23.78 -0.54
N GLU A 99 -7.01 23.42 -0.35
CA GLU A 99 -7.96 24.15 0.50
C GLU A 99 -8.44 23.38 1.75
N HIS A 100 -8.05 22.11 1.92
CA HIS A 100 -8.55 21.28 3.03
C HIS A 100 -7.48 20.99 4.07
N ASP A 101 -7.90 20.97 5.34
CA ASP A 101 -7.08 20.55 6.48
C ASP A 101 -6.52 19.14 6.26
N VAL A 102 -5.26 18.93 6.64
CA VAL A 102 -4.58 17.63 6.59
C VAL A 102 -5.37 16.54 7.30
N ASN A 103 -6.16 16.88 8.33
CA ASN A 103 -7.07 15.96 8.99
C ASN A 103 -8.09 15.30 8.03
N TYR A 104 -8.57 16.05 7.03
CA TYR A 104 -9.48 15.51 6.02
C TYR A 104 -8.79 14.53 5.09
N SER A 105 -7.55 14.84 4.67
CA SER A 105 -6.72 13.94 3.86
C SER A 105 -6.37 12.63 4.58
N ILE A 106 -6.18 12.68 5.91
CA ILE A 106 -6.01 11.50 6.76
C ILE A 106 -7.27 10.64 6.79
N LEU A 107 -8.44 11.28 6.91
CA LEU A 107 -9.71 10.57 6.96
C LEU A 107 -9.99 9.86 5.63
N ILE A 108 -9.81 10.56 4.50
CA ILE A 108 -9.99 10.00 3.17
C ILE A 108 -9.00 8.86 2.93
N SER A 109 -7.73 9.04 3.27
CA SER A 109 -6.73 7.98 3.10
C SER A 109 -7.08 6.74 3.93
N ALA A 110 -7.52 6.93 5.18
CA ALA A 110 -7.93 5.82 6.05
C ALA A 110 -9.15 5.08 5.51
N LEU A 111 -10.16 5.79 4.99
CA LEU A 111 -11.33 5.20 4.34
C LEU A 111 -10.93 4.38 3.11
N LEU A 112 -10.09 4.94 2.25
CA LEU A 112 -9.67 4.29 1.01
C LEU A 112 -8.83 3.05 1.29
N VAL A 113 -7.84 3.14 2.19
CA VAL A 113 -7.04 1.98 2.59
C VAL A 113 -7.93 0.92 3.24
N SER A 114 -8.83 1.29 4.15
CA SER A 114 -9.76 0.33 4.78
C SER A 114 -10.66 -0.35 3.76
N THR A 115 -11.14 0.39 2.76
CA THR A 115 -11.95 -0.14 1.66
C THR A 115 -11.13 -1.11 0.81
N THR A 116 -9.89 -0.78 0.45
CA THR A 116 -9.00 -1.71 -0.28
C THR A 116 -8.76 -2.98 0.51
N ARG A 117 -8.55 -2.88 1.84
CA ARG A 117 -8.36 -4.05 2.70
C ARG A 117 -9.62 -4.90 2.78
N LEU A 118 -10.78 -4.30 3.03
CA LEU A 118 -12.06 -5.03 3.01
C LEU A 118 -12.24 -5.78 1.69
N LEU A 119 -11.99 -5.11 0.56
CA LEU A 119 -12.07 -5.74 -0.76
C LEU A 119 -11.06 -6.86 -0.95
N ALA A 120 -9.87 -6.80 -0.35
CA ALA A 120 -8.89 -7.89 -0.43
C ALA A 120 -9.42 -9.20 0.18
N TYR A 121 -10.33 -9.14 1.16
CA TYR A 121 -10.99 -10.32 1.73
C TYR A 121 -12.17 -10.83 0.89
N VAL A 122 -12.71 -10.00 -0.01
CA VAL A 122 -13.86 -10.33 -0.88
C VAL A 122 -13.39 -10.76 -2.26
N ASN A 123 -12.65 -9.89 -2.95
CA ASN A 123 -12.08 -10.10 -4.28
C ASN A 123 -10.75 -9.31 -4.40
N GLU A 124 -9.64 -10.05 -4.44
CA GLU A 124 -8.31 -9.46 -4.54
C GLU A 124 -8.10 -8.67 -5.84
N GLU A 125 -8.70 -9.10 -6.96
CA GLU A 125 -8.58 -8.39 -8.25
C GLU A 125 -9.21 -6.99 -8.16
N VAL A 126 -10.39 -6.88 -7.55
CA VAL A 126 -11.04 -5.58 -7.33
C VAL A 126 -10.22 -4.70 -6.38
N SER A 127 -9.68 -5.29 -5.31
CA SER A 127 -8.80 -4.56 -4.39
C SER A 127 -7.57 -3.97 -5.10
N ILE A 128 -6.95 -4.75 -6.00
CA ILE A 128 -5.80 -4.35 -6.83
C ILE A 128 -6.17 -3.15 -7.71
N GLU A 129 -7.33 -3.19 -8.35
CA GLU A 129 -7.81 -2.10 -9.20
C GLU A 129 -8.04 -0.81 -8.39
N ILE A 130 -8.63 -0.89 -7.20
CA ILE A 130 -8.83 0.31 -6.35
C ILE A 130 -7.51 0.82 -5.79
N GLY A 131 -6.63 -0.07 -5.33
CA GLY A 131 -5.35 0.29 -4.71
C GLY A 131 -4.41 1.08 -5.64
N LYS A 132 -4.46 0.81 -6.94
CA LYS A 132 -3.64 1.51 -7.95
C LYS A 132 -4.22 2.86 -8.39
N LEU A 133 -5.53 3.07 -8.27
CA LEU A 133 -6.18 4.28 -8.80
C LEU A 133 -5.67 5.55 -8.12
N ILE A 134 -5.54 5.55 -6.79
CA ILE A 134 -5.24 6.80 -6.06
C ILE A 134 -3.84 7.34 -6.38
N PRO A 135 -2.76 6.54 -6.33
CA PRO A 135 -1.44 7.07 -6.70
C PRO A 135 -1.38 7.46 -8.18
N LEU A 136 -2.09 6.76 -9.07
CA LEU A 136 -2.13 7.14 -10.49
C LEU A 136 -2.88 8.45 -10.72
N VAL A 137 -3.99 8.68 -10.02
CA VAL A 137 -4.72 9.96 -10.05
C VAL A 137 -3.86 11.08 -9.50
N PHE A 138 -3.14 10.85 -8.40
CA PHE A 138 -2.17 11.80 -7.85
C PHE A 138 -1.09 12.18 -8.87
N LEU A 139 -0.49 11.18 -9.52
CA LEU A 139 0.51 11.39 -10.56
C LEU A 139 -0.05 12.19 -11.73
N ALA A 140 -1.25 11.84 -12.21
CA ALA A 140 -1.91 12.57 -13.28
C ALA A 140 -2.17 14.04 -12.89
N ALA A 141 -2.63 14.29 -11.67
CA ALA A 141 -2.86 15.64 -11.16
C ALA A 141 -1.57 16.48 -11.14
N ILE A 142 -0.44 15.90 -10.70
CA ILE A 142 0.86 16.56 -10.71
C ILE A 142 1.37 16.86 -12.12
N LEU A 143 1.20 15.92 -13.04
CA LEU A 143 1.64 16.11 -14.43
C LEU A 143 0.84 17.22 -15.13
N LEU A 144 -0.42 17.39 -14.76
CA LEU A 144 -1.29 18.46 -15.28
C LEU A 144 -1.01 19.80 -14.61
N ASP A 145 -0.77 19.82 -13.30
CA ASP A 145 -0.44 21.03 -12.54
C ASP A 145 0.73 20.79 -11.55
N PRO A 146 1.98 21.07 -11.98
CA PRO A 146 3.17 20.88 -11.15
C PRO A 146 3.24 21.83 -9.95
N SER A 147 2.40 22.86 -9.88
CA SER A 147 2.48 23.87 -8.81
C SER A 147 2.22 23.27 -7.42
N ALA A 148 1.52 22.14 -7.33
CA ALA A 148 1.35 21.38 -6.08
C ALA A 148 2.69 20.93 -5.47
N ILE A 149 3.70 20.62 -6.29
CA ILE A 149 5.05 20.24 -5.82
C ILE A 149 5.92 21.49 -5.60
N LEU A 150 5.84 22.45 -6.53
CA LEU A 150 6.68 23.65 -6.51
C LEU A 150 6.30 24.61 -5.37
N SER A 151 5.05 24.59 -4.94
CA SER A 151 4.53 25.37 -3.81
C SER A 151 3.66 24.44 -2.96
N PRO A 152 4.29 23.60 -2.11
CA PRO A 152 3.58 22.62 -1.30
C PRO A 152 2.50 23.32 -0.47
N PRO A 153 1.24 22.85 -0.51
CA PRO A 153 0.16 23.46 0.27
C PRO A 153 0.30 23.24 1.78
N ILE A 154 1.30 22.44 2.20
CA ILE A 154 1.45 21.98 3.58
C ILE A 154 2.86 22.28 4.05
N SER A 155 2.96 22.89 5.23
CA SER A 155 4.24 23.22 5.82
C SER A 155 4.93 21.97 6.39
N PRO A 156 6.27 21.95 6.48
CA PRO A 156 7.00 20.88 7.15
C PRO A 156 6.56 20.65 8.62
N PHE A 157 6.11 21.72 9.30
CA PHE A 157 5.60 21.64 10.67
C PHE A 157 4.27 20.88 10.74
N ASP A 158 3.39 21.08 9.77
CA ASP A 158 2.12 20.36 9.70
C ASP A 158 2.35 18.87 9.46
N ILE A 159 3.29 18.52 8.57
CA ILE A 159 3.70 17.13 8.33
C ILE A 159 4.21 16.48 9.64
N PHE A 160 5.05 17.19 10.40
CA PHE A 160 5.56 16.70 11.67
C PHE A 160 4.46 16.55 12.73
N SER A 161 3.52 17.50 12.81
CA SER A 161 2.38 17.43 13.73
C SER A 161 1.47 16.24 13.42
N VAL A 162 1.26 15.95 12.13
CA VAL A 162 0.47 14.83 11.63
C VAL A 162 1.14 13.50 11.96
N ALA A 163 2.47 13.42 11.77
CA ALA A 163 3.26 12.26 12.10
C ALA A 163 3.23 11.90 13.59
N THR A 164 3.13 12.89 14.47
CA THR A 164 3.19 12.68 15.94
C THR A 164 1.80 12.53 16.58
N THR A 165 0.78 13.26 16.10
CA THR A 165 -0.54 13.32 16.74
C THR A 165 -1.57 12.40 16.10
N SER A 166 -1.59 12.38 14.76
CA SER A 166 -2.64 11.69 14.01
C SER A 166 -2.20 10.31 13.57
N ALA A 167 -0.91 10.13 13.25
CA ALA A 167 -0.37 8.85 12.79
C ALA A 167 -0.59 7.70 13.81
N PRO A 168 -0.38 7.87 15.13
CA PRO A 168 -0.67 6.80 16.09
C PRO A 168 -2.15 6.38 16.10
N LYS A 169 -3.08 7.35 15.96
CA LYS A 169 -4.52 7.08 15.90
C LYS A 169 -4.89 6.28 14.65
N VAL A 170 -4.32 6.64 13.50
CA VAL A 170 -4.48 5.91 12.24
C VAL A 170 -3.90 4.51 12.36
N ALA A 171 -2.74 4.34 12.99
CA ALA A 171 -2.13 3.03 13.21
C ALA A 171 -3.03 2.13 14.05
N VAL A 172 -3.55 2.63 15.18
CA VAL A 172 -4.48 1.88 16.04
C VAL A 172 -5.73 1.51 15.26
N PHE A 173 -6.34 2.44 14.53
CA PHE A 173 -7.50 2.17 13.69
C PHE A 173 -7.22 1.09 12.64
N MET A 174 -6.08 1.15 11.94
CA MET A 174 -5.70 0.15 10.94
C MET A 174 -5.46 -1.22 11.55
N ILE A 175 -4.84 -1.28 12.73
CA ILE A 175 -4.71 -2.54 13.49
C ILE A 175 -6.10 -3.10 13.81
N THR A 176 -7.00 -2.27 14.32
CA THR A 176 -8.37 -2.70 14.66
C THR A 176 -9.12 -3.22 13.44
N VAL A 177 -9.11 -2.48 12.31
CA VAL A 177 -9.78 -2.90 11.07
C VAL A 177 -9.20 -4.22 10.57
N GLU A 178 -7.88 -4.36 10.51
CA GLU A 178 -7.24 -5.58 10.03
C GLU A 178 -7.57 -6.79 10.92
N LEU A 179 -7.58 -6.61 12.24
CA LEU A 179 -7.98 -7.67 13.18
C LEU A 179 -9.44 -8.07 12.97
N LEU A 180 -10.36 -7.10 12.88
CA LEU A 180 -11.78 -7.38 12.66
C LEU A 180 -12.02 -8.14 11.35
N LEU A 181 -11.37 -7.73 10.25
CA LEU A 181 -11.46 -8.42 8.96
C LEU A 181 -10.95 -9.86 9.04
N ARG A 182 -9.82 -10.08 9.72
CA ARG A 182 -9.27 -11.43 9.93
C ARG A 182 -10.22 -12.30 10.75
N PHE A 183 -10.73 -11.80 11.87
CA PHE A 183 -11.69 -12.55 12.68
C PHE A 183 -12.96 -12.88 11.89
N ALA A 184 -13.51 -11.91 11.15
CA ALA A 184 -14.68 -12.15 10.30
C ALA A 184 -14.42 -13.23 9.25
N TYR A 185 -13.26 -13.18 8.59
CA TYR A 185 -12.87 -14.16 7.58
C TYR A 185 -12.73 -15.58 8.15
N GLU A 186 -12.07 -15.73 9.30
CA GLU A 186 -11.93 -17.03 9.97
C GLU A 186 -13.29 -17.61 10.41
N ILE A 187 -14.19 -16.78 10.95
CA ILE A 187 -15.55 -17.20 11.31
C ILE A 187 -16.31 -17.71 10.07
N ILE A 188 -16.26 -16.98 8.97
CA ILE A 188 -16.93 -17.38 7.71
C ILE A 188 -16.36 -18.72 7.22
N ASN A 189 -15.05 -18.91 7.27
CA ASN A 189 -14.40 -20.14 6.83
C ASN A 189 -14.67 -21.34 7.74
N LEU A 190 -14.88 -21.12 9.05
CA LEU A 190 -15.30 -22.17 9.97
C LEU A 190 -16.74 -22.64 9.67
N ILE A 191 -17.61 -21.74 9.22
CA ILE A 191 -19.02 -22.04 8.93
C ILE A 191 -19.20 -22.70 7.56
N LYS A 192 -18.43 -22.29 6.53
CA LYS A 192 -18.50 -22.87 5.17
C LYS A 192 -18.54 -24.41 5.09
N PRO A 193 -17.67 -25.18 5.79
CA PRO A 193 -17.71 -26.64 5.72
C PRO A 193 -18.97 -27.24 6.34
N ILE A 194 -19.58 -26.61 7.34
CA ILE A 194 -20.82 -27.08 7.99
C ILE A 194 -22.00 -27.07 6.99
N PHE A 195 -22.06 -26.07 6.12
CA PHE A 195 -23.13 -25.95 5.11
C PHE A 195 -22.87 -26.79 3.85
N ARG A 196 -21.63 -27.18 3.57
CA ARG A 196 -21.27 -27.97 2.38
C ARG A 196 -21.57 -29.47 2.53
N VAL A 197 -21.78 -29.97 3.75
CA VAL A 197 -22.09 -31.38 4.04
C VAL A 197 -23.60 -31.68 3.91
N ARG A 198 -24.45 -30.67 3.69
CA ARG A 198 -25.92 -30.80 3.64
C ARG A 198 -26.57 -30.60 2.27
N GLY A 199 -25.80 -30.46 1.19
CA GLY A 199 -26.30 -30.38 -0.20
C GLY A 199 -25.67 -31.46 -1.05
#